data_AF-A0A3D2L2E6-F1
#
_entry.id   AF-A0A3D2L2E6-F1
#
_cell.length_a   1.000
_cell.length_b   1.000
_cell.length_c   1.000
_cell.angle_alpha   90.00
_cell.angle_beta   90.00
_cell.angle_gamma   90.00
#
_symmetry.space_group_name_H-M   'P 1'
#
loop_
_entity.id
_entity.type
_entity.pdbx_description
1 polymer ?
#
loop_
_entity_poly.entity_id
_entity_poly.type
_entity_poly.pdbx_seq_one_letter_code
_entity_poly.pdbx_strand_id
1 'polypeptide(L)'
;MRVLVLAVLAAWLGFGFNTASAEVTHPPLEAYGDLPSIRYMALSPDGSIVAFAERREGADYLVTFDFATRQKTYHVKIDDVATRDIWFADEENIVILASETKFVIGFRGEFEYSGAFSFSLKTKKLTFLLRGTDNIYPAQG
;
A
#
# COMPACT_ATOMS: atom_id res chain seq x y z
N MET A 1 -29.51 -50.14 -42.90
CA MET A 1 -29.76 -48.82 -42.29
C MET A 1 -29.88 -48.83 -40.76
N ARG A 2 -30.62 -49.76 -40.13
CA ARG A 2 -30.77 -49.81 -38.66
C ARG A 2 -29.46 -50.07 -37.86
N VAL A 3 -28.56 -50.91 -38.38
CA VAL A 3 -27.28 -51.25 -37.73
C VAL A 3 -26.27 -50.09 -37.79
N LEU A 4 -26.33 -49.27 -38.85
CA LEU A 4 -25.45 -48.11 -39.02
C LEU A 4 -25.80 -46.97 -38.05
N VAL A 5 -27.09 -46.80 -37.72
CA VAL A 5 -27.58 -45.77 -36.79
C VAL A 5 -27.21 -46.09 -35.33
N LEU A 6 -27.20 -47.38 -34.96
CA LEU A 6 -26.78 -47.84 -33.62
C LEU A 6 -25.27 -47.70 -33.39
N ALA A 7 -24.44 -47.90 -34.42
CA ALA A 7 -22.99 -47.75 -34.32
C ALA A 7 -22.56 -46.28 -34.13
N VAL A 8 -23.29 -45.33 -34.73
CA VAL A 8 -23.01 -43.89 -34.58
C VAL A 8 -23.40 -43.37 -33.20
N LEU A 9 -24.46 -43.91 -32.59
CA LEU A 9 -24.86 -43.57 -31.22
C LEU A 9 -23.90 -44.11 -30.16
N ALA A 10 -23.30 -45.30 -30.38
CA ALA A 10 -22.29 -45.86 -29.49
C ALA A 10 -20.96 -45.08 -29.52
N ALA A 11 -20.61 -44.48 -30.67
CA ALA A 11 -19.39 -43.68 -30.82
C ALA A 11 -19.47 -42.31 -30.10
N TRP A 12 -20.67 -41.77 -29.87
CA TRP A 12 -20.88 -40.51 -29.16
C TRP A 12 -20.83 -40.64 -27.62
N LEU A 13 -21.04 -41.84 -27.08
CA LEU A 13 -20.91 -42.11 -25.64
C LEU A 13 -19.46 -42.37 -25.19
N GLY A 14 -18.54 -42.62 -26.14
CA GLY A 14 -17.12 -42.88 -25.86
C GLY A 14 -16.27 -41.62 -25.70
N PHE A 15 -16.76 -40.44 -26.12
CA PHE A 15 -16.13 -39.16 -25.81
C PHE A 15 -16.55 -38.72 -24.41
N GLY A 16 -15.96 -39.39 -23.41
CA GLY A 16 -16.10 -39.01 -22.01
C GLY A 16 -15.73 -37.54 -21.83
N PHE A 17 -16.66 -36.78 -21.29
CA PHE A 17 -16.42 -35.43 -20.77
C PHE A 17 -15.31 -35.53 -19.71
N ASN A 18 -14.06 -35.32 -20.12
CA ASN A 18 -12.97 -35.05 -19.21
C ASN A 18 -13.21 -33.62 -18.69
N THR A 19 -13.99 -33.49 -17.63
CA THR A 19 -14.04 -32.25 -16.85
C THR A 19 -12.71 -32.12 -16.14
N ALA A 20 -11.71 -31.54 -16.81
CA ALA A 20 -10.50 -31.08 -16.16
C ALA A 20 -10.93 -30.03 -15.14
N SER A 21 -11.00 -30.42 -13.86
CA SER A 21 -11.13 -29.47 -12.77
C SER A 21 -9.80 -28.74 -12.69
N ALA A 22 -9.75 -27.51 -13.17
CA ALA A 22 -8.61 -26.65 -12.91
C ALA A 22 -8.62 -26.34 -11.41
N GLU A 23 -7.72 -26.99 -10.66
CA GLU A 23 -7.47 -26.63 -9.27
C GLU A 23 -6.92 -25.21 -9.25
N VAL A 24 -7.71 -24.28 -8.73
CA VAL A 24 -7.29 -22.89 -8.58
C VAL A 24 -6.25 -22.86 -7.47
N THR A 25 -4.98 -22.73 -7.84
CA THR A 25 -3.91 -22.56 -6.86
C THR A 25 -4.11 -21.22 -6.16
N HIS A 26 -4.57 -21.27 -4.91
CA HIS A 26 -4.66 -20.10 -4.06
C HIS A 26 -3.28 -19.78 -3.48
N PRO A 27 -2.91 -18.50 -3.32
CA PRO A 27 -1.81 -18.10 -2.46
C PRO A 27 -1.91 -18.78 -1.08
N PRO A 28 -0.77 -19.03 -0.41
CA PRO A 28 -0.78 -19.51 0.97
C PRO A 28 -1.53 -18.52 1.88
N LEU A 29 -2.10 -19.01 2.98
CA LEU A 29 -2.92 -18.19 3.90
C LEU A 29 -2.19 -16.92 4.35
N GLU A 30 -0.89 -17.04 4.60
CA GLU A 30 0.00 -15.98 5.03
C GLU A 30 0.03 -14.80 4.03
N ALA A 31 -0.06 -15.09 2.73
CA ALA A 31 -0.03 -14.08 1.68
C ALA A 31 -1.23 -13.12 1.69
N TYR A 32 -2.32 -13.50 2.37
CA TYR A 32 -3.50 -12.64 2.54
C TYR A 32 -3.40 -11.70 3.77
N GLY A 33 -2.52 -12.01 4.72
CA GLY A 33 -2.26 -11.18 5.90
C GLY A 33 -1.12 -10.18 5.71
N ASP A 34 -0.25 -10.41 4.72
CA ASP A 34 0.90 -9.56 4.46
C ASP A 34 0.51 -8.22 3.86
N LEU A 35 1.16 -7.16 4.35
CA LEU A 35 1.01 -5.82 3.76
C LEU A 35 1.74 -5.77 2.41
N PRO A 36 1.13 -5.16 1.36
CA PRO A 36 1.80 -4.98 0.07
C PRO A 36 3.15 -4.31 0.24
N SER A 37 4.21 -4.80 -0.41
CA SER A 37 5.57 -4.28 -0.19
C SER A 37 5.75 -2.82 -0.59
N ILE A 38 4.92 -2.31 -1.50
CA ILE A 38 4.89 -0.91 -1.94
C ILE A 38 3.48 -0.36 -1.74
N ARG A 39 3.35 0.81 -1.11
CA ARG A 39 2.07 1.46 -0.78
C ARG A 39 2.18 2.98 -0.94
N TYR A 40 1.04 3.67 -1.04
CA TYR A 40 0.95 5.15 -1.02
C TYR A 40 1.83 5.83 -2.07
N MET A 41 1.72 5.39 -3.33
CA MET A 41 2.53 5.92 -4.41
C MET A 41 2.01 7.30 -4.87
N ALA A 42 2.90 8.28 -4.98
CA ALA A 42 2.60 9.63 -5.45
C ALA A 42 3.67 10.13 -6.42
N LEU A 43 3.25 10.75 -7.52
CA LEU A 43 4.14 11.36 -8.52
C LEU A 43 4.47 12.80 -8.13
N SER A 44 5.71 13.26 -8.35
CA SER A 44 6.06 14.67 -8.19
C SER A 44 5.30 15.56 -9.17
N PRO A 45 5.14 16.87 -8.87
CA PRO A 45 4.43 17.78 -9.78
C PRO A 45 5.05 17.86 -11.19
N ASP A 46 6.38 17.78 -11.31
CA ASP A 46 7.08 17.72 -12.60
C ASP A 46 7.10 16.32 -13.27
N GLY A 47 6.66 15.28 -12.57
CA GLY A 47 6.67 13.90 -13.05
C GLY A 47 8.04 13.21 -13.07
N SER A 48 9.10 13.84 -12.55
CA SER A 48 10.47 13.31 -12.59
C SER A 48 10.74 12.21 -11.56
N ILE A 49 10.03 12.22 -10.44
CA ILE A 49 10.19 11.26 -9.34
C ILE A 49 8.85 10.73 -8.85
N VAL A 50 8.87 9.54 -8.28
CA VAL A 50 7.72 8.97 -7.56
C VAL A 50 8.12 8.65 -6.13
N ALA A 51 7.32 9.09 -5.15
CA ALA A 51 7.47 8.78 -3.74
C ALA A 51 6.51 7.67 -3.33
N PHE A 52 6.93 6.78 -2.44
CA PHE A 52 6.09 5.69 -1.91
C PHE A 52 6.65 5.14 -0.60
N ALA A 53 5.82 4.41 0.13
CA ALA A 53 6.26 3.58 1.24
C ALA A 53 6.73 2.23 0.69
N GLU A 54 7.94 1.79 1.07
CA GLU A 54 8.45 0.45 0.77
C GLU A 54 8.74 -0.30 2.07
N ARG A 55 8.18 -1.50 2.21
CA ARG A 55 8.51 -2.43 3.30
C ARG A 55 9.76 -3.23 2.94
N ARG A 56 10.78 -3.17 3.80
CA ARG A 56 12.00 -3.97 3.71
C ARG A 56 12.45 -4.44 5.08
N GLU A 57 12.76 -5.73 5.21
CA GLU A 57 13.29 -6.32 6.45
C GLU A 57 12.41 -6.01 7.69
N GLY A 58 11.08 -5.98 7.48
CA GLY A 58 10.09 -5.72 8.53
C GLY A 58 9.72 -4.25 8.75
N ALA A 59 10.54 -3.30 8.28
CA ALA A 59 10.31 -1.87 8.46
C ALA A 59 9.80 -1.17 7.19
N ASP A 60 9.02 -0.09 7.36
CA ASP A 60 8.61 0.78 6.25
C ASP A 60 9.52 1.99 6.12
N TYR A 61 9.83 2.35 4.88
CA TYR A 61 10.65 3.51 4.55
C TYR A 61 9.93 4.42 3.55
N LEU A 62 10.09 5.72 3.71
CA LEU A 62 9.84 6.67 2.62
C LEU A 62 10.93 6.47 1.56
N VAL A 63 10.51 6.15 0.35
CA VAL A 63 11.39 5.92 -0.80
C VAL A 63 10.99 6.86 -1.93
N THR A 64 11.99 7.39 -2.65
CA THR A 64 11.75 8.00 -3.96
C THR A 64 12.43 7.19 -5.05
N PHE A 65 11.77 7.05 -6.19
CA PHE A 65 12.36 6.54 -7.42
C PHE A 65 12.45 7.65 -8.46
N ASP A 66 13.65 7.86 -8.99
CA ASP A 66 13.92 8.86 -10.04
C ASP A 66 13.89 8.18 -11.41
N PHE A 67 13.05 8.69 -12.32
CA PHE A 67 12.84 8.07 -13.63
C PHE A 67 14.02 8.24 -14.58
N ALA A 68 14.78 9.33 -14.46
CA ALA A 68 15.91 9.62 -15.34
C ALA A 68 17.11 8.72 -15.02
N THR A 69 17.42 8.57 -13.73
CA THR A 69 18.56 7.79 -13.23
C THR A 69 18.20 6.32 -12.99
N ARG A 70 16.89 6.00 -12.89
CA ARG A 70 16.35 4.69 -12.51
C ARG A 70 16.81 4.22 -11.14
N GLN A 71 17.03 5.15 -10.21
CA GLN A 71 17.54 4.85 -8.87
C GLN A 71 16.47 5.07 -7.81
N LYS A 72 16.46 4.17 -6.82
CA LYS A 72 15.72 4.34 -5.56
C LYS A 72 16.60 5.04 -4.53
N THR A 73 16.03 5.98 -3.79
CA THR A 73 16.62 6.56 -2.59
C THR A 73 15.73 6.27 -1.40
N TYR A 74 16.28 5.64 -0.36
CA TYR A 74 15.62 5.41 0.92
C TYR A 74 15.94 6.59 1.84
N HIS A 75 14.92 7.27 2.37
CA HIS A 75 15.10 8.53 3.09
C HIS A 75 15.02 8.36 4.60
N VAL A 76 13.85 7.97 5.10
CA VAL A 76 13.55 7.89 6.53
C VAL A 76 12.61 6.72 6.80
N LYS A 77 12.73 6.14 7.99
CA LYS A 77 11.86 5.09 8.52
C LYS A 77 10.50 5.69 8.93
N ILE A 78 9.39 5.03 8.59
CA ILE A 78 8.00 5.57 8.71
C ILE A 78 6.99 4.56 9.29
N ASP A 79 7.47 3.54 9.98
CA ASP A 79 6.71 2.45 10.63
C ASP A 79 6.57 2.60 12.15
N ASP A 80 7.08 3.68 12.74
CA ASP A 80 6.89 3.96 14.18
C ASP A 80 5.40 4.13 14.53
N VAL A 81 4.60 4.63 13.58
CA VAL A 81 3.14 4.74 13.63
C VAL A 81 2.57 4.36 12.26
N ALA A 82 1.25 4.13 12.17
CA ALA A 82 0.64 3.69 10.92
C ALA A 82 0.68 4.80 9.87
N THR A 83 1.48 4.62 8.80
CA THR A 83 1.40 5.47 7.61
C THR A 83 0.04 5.28 6.95
N ARG A 84 -0.62 6.39 6.61
CA ARG A 84 -1.95 6.42 6.00
C ARG A 84 -1.94 6.93 4.57
N ASP A 85 -1.06 7.87 4.25
CA ASP A 85 -0.92 8.40 2.89
C ASP A 85 0.41 9.14 2.69
N ILE A 86 0.81 9.31 1.42
CA ILE A 86 2.02 10.05 0.99
C ILE A 86 1.67 10.87 -0.25
N TRP A 87 2.03 12.15 -0.26
CA TRP A 87 1.87 13.02 -1.44
C TRP A 87 2.91 14.13 -1.47
N PHE A 88 3.09 14.77 -2.62
CA PHE A 88 3.93 15.96 -2.74
C PHE A 88 3.14 17.23 -2.40
N ALA A 89 3.69 18.06 -1.51
CA ALA A 89 3.20 19.43 -1.32
C ALA A 89 3.75 20.38 -2.39
N ASP A 90 5.00 20.14 -2.80
CA ASP A 90 5.71 20.83 -3.88
C ASP A 90 6.87 19.93 -4.37
N GLU A 91 7.77 20.43 -5.22
CA GLU A 91 8.90 19.65 -5.78
C GLU A 91 9.91 19.18 -4.72
N GLU A 92 10.01 19.86 -3.58
CA GLU A 92 11.02 19.61 -2.56
C GLU A 92 10.44 18.96 -1.29
N ASN A 93 9.12 18.94 -1.11
CA ASN A 93 8.48 18.54 0.14
C ASN A 93 7.44 17.43 -0.07
N ILE A 94 7.67 16.30 0.59
CA ILE A 94 6.76 15.16 0.63
C ILE A 94 6.00 15.20 1.96
N VAL A 95 4.68 15.17 1.90
CA VAL A 95 3.84 15.02 3.08
C VAL A 95 3.55 13.55 3.33
N ILE A 96 3.62 13.17 4.60
CA ILE A 96 3.31 11.84 5.11
C ILE A 96 2.20 12.00 6.13
N LEU A 97 1.03 11.42 5.87
CA LEU A 97 -0.02 11.30 6.86
C LEU A 97 0.20 10.02 7.65
N ALA A 98 0.22 10.13 8.97
CA ALA A 98 0.35 8.99 9.86
C ALA A 98 -0.66 9.08 11.00
N SER A 99 -0.98 7.93 11.59
CA SER A 99 -1.86 7.87 12.75
C SER A 99 -1.52 6.75 13.71
N GLU A 100 -1.99 6.90 14.93
CA GLU A 100 -1.87 5.92 16.00
C GLU A 100 -3.19 5.85 16.76
N THR A 101 -3.66 4.65 17.05
CA THR A 101 -4.78 4.45 17.98
C THR A 101 -4.26 4.59 19.40
N LYS A 102 -4.73 5.59 20.14
CA LYS A 102 -4.27 5.84 21.51
C LYS A 102 -5.40 6.23 22.45
N PHE A 103 -5.18 5.96 23.73
CA PHE A 103 -5.97 6.51 24.82
C PHE A 103 -5.37 7.85 25.27
N VAL A 104 -6.20 8.88 25.46
CA VAL A 104 -5.78 10.18 25.98
C VAL A 104 -6.55 10.48 27.25
N ILE A 105 -5.84 10.75 28.35
CA ILE A 105 -6.43 11.11 29.63
C ILE A 105 -7.37 12.31 29.45
N GLY A 106 -8.59 12.20 29.95
CA GLY A 106 -9.64 13.23 29.78
C GLY A 106 -10.58 12.97 28.59
N PHE A 107 -10.32 11.96 27.77
CA PHE A 107 -11.18 11.56 26.66
C PHE A 107 -11.72 10.15 26.84
N ARG A 108 -12.94 9.90 26.36
CA ARG A 108 -13.61 8.61 26.51
C ARG A 108 -13.15 7.64 25.41
N GLY A 109 -12.56 6.52 25.81
CA GLY A 109 -12.17 5.44 24.91
C GLY A 109 -10.86 5.69 24.18
N GLU A 110 -10.53 4.78 23.28
CA GLU A 110 -9.43 4.93 22.33
C GLU A 110 -9.95 5.58 21.05
N PHE A 111 -9.10 6.37 20.42
CA PHE A 111 -9.40 6.99 19.13
C PHE A 111 -8.13 7.06 18.28
N GLU A 112 -8.35 7.18 16.97
CA GLU A 112 -7.26 7.37 16.02
C GLU A 112 -6.79 8.82 16.08
N TYR A 113 -5.53 9.00 16.47
CA TYR A 113 -4.86 10.28 16.48
C TYR A 113 -3.98 10.39 15.25
N SER A 114 -4.33 11.28 14.33
CA SER A 114 -3.62 11.49 13.07
C SER A 114 -2.79 12.78 13.08
N GLY A 115 -1.64 12.74 12.42
CA GLY A 115 -0.78 13.90 12.20
C GLY A 115 -0.11 13.84 10.82
N ALA A 116 0.26 14.99 10.28
CA ALA A 116 0.98 15.08 9.02
C ALA A 116 2.41 15.55 9.24
N PHE A 117 3.36 14.96 8.52
CA PHE A 117 4.77 15.34 8.55
C PHE A 117 5.20 15.80 7.17
N SER A 118 6.03 16.84 7.08
CA SER A 118 6.72 17.20 5.84
C SER A 118 8.16 16.69 5.88
N PHE A 119 8.54 15.90 4.88
CA PHE A 119 9.91 15.50 4.61
C PHE A 119 10.46 16.34 3.46
N SER A 120 11.49 17.14 3.77
CA SER A 120 12.18 17.96 2.76
C SER A 120 13.25 17.13 2.04
N LEU A 121 13.09 16.94 0.73
CA LEU A 121 14.07 16.30 -0.15
C LEU A 121 15.39 17.05 -0.20
N LYS A 122 15.37 18.37 -0.03
CA LYS A 122 16.54 19.24 -0.03
C LYS A 122 17.35 19.16 1.26
N THR A 123 16.68 19.28 2.41
CA THR A 123 17.36 19.34 3.71
C THR A 123 17.45 17.99 4.42
N LYS A 124 16.73 16.98 3.92
CA LYS A 124 16.57 15.64 4.53
C LYS A 124 16.01 15.70 5.94
N LYS A 125 15.18 16.70 6.23
CA LYS A 125 14.53 16.91 7.53
C LYS A 125 13.06 16.54 7.47
N LEU A 126 12.63 15.79 8.49
CA LEU A 126 11.23 15.52 8.78
C LEU A 126 10.73 16.55 9.80
N THR A 127 9.62 17.21 9.50
CA THR A 127 9.01 18.25 10.34
C THR A 127 7.55 17.89 10.60
N PHE A 128 7.15 17.85 11.88
CA PHE A 128 5.75 17.66 12.22
C PHE A 128 4.94 18.92 11.91
N LEU A 129 3.88 18.78 11.11
CA LEU A 129 3.00 19.88 10.72
C LEU A 129 1.94 20.13 11.79
N LEU A 130 1.49 21.38 11.88
CA LEU A 130 0.45 21.86 12.80
C LEU A 130 0.70 21.63 14.30
N ARG A 131 1.92 21.25 14.69
CA ARG A 131 2.31 21.10 16.10
C ARG A 131 2.33 22.45 16.82
N GLY A 132 1.64 22.53 17.97
CA GLY A 132 1.68 23.72 18.83
C GLY A 132 1.07 24.97 18.18
N THR A 133 0.06 24.77 17.33
CA THR A 133 -0.65 25.86 16.66
C THR A 133 -1.70 26.44 17.59
N ASP A 134 -1.75 27.77 17.68
CA ASP A 134 -2.76 28.46 18.49
C ASP A 134 -4.19 28.18 17.99
N ASN A 135 -5.14 28.18 18.92
CA ASN A 135 -6.57 27.96 18.65
C ASN A 135 -6.94 26.58 18.07
N ILE A 136 -6.09 25.56 18.24
CA ILE A 136 -6.45 24.16 17.99
C ILE A 136 -7.00 23.53 19.29
N TYR A 137 -8.07 22.73 19.18
CA TYR A 137 -8.66 22.07 20.34
C TYR A 137 -7.65 21.10 20.99
N PRO A 138 -7.56 20.96 22.33
CA PRO A 138 -6.49 20.17 22.98
C PRO A 138 -6.35 18.71 22.54
N ALA A 139 -7.40 18.11 21.97
CA ALA A 139 -7.35 16.75 21.41
C ALA A 139 -6.74 16.65 20.00
N GLN A 140 -6.47 17.79 19.36
CA GLN A 140 -6.08 17.92 17.94
C GLN A 140 -4.64 18.46 17.75
N GLY A 141 -3.90 18.72 18.84
CA GLY A 141 -2.54 19.28 18.83
C GLY A 141 -1.48 18.32 19.33
#